data_AF-A0A063YL69-F1
#
_entry.id   AF-A0A063YL69-F1
#
_cell.length_a   1.000
_cell.length_b   1.000
_cell.length_c   1.000
_cell.angle_alpha   90.00
_cell.angle_beta   90.00
_cell.angle_gamma   90.00
#
_symmetry.space_group_name_H-M   'P 1'
#
loop_
_entity.id
_entity.type
_entity.pdbx_description
1 polymer ?
#
loop_
_entity_poly.entity_id
_entity_poly.type
_entity_poly.pdbx_seq_one_letter_code
_entity_poly.pdbx_strand_id
1 'polypeptide(L)'
;MPLKPIINQTSENAIVNNDIVNETVNRIAYESLQTRALSTDKKGNKLEDPHGIIPNGIYKVFKLEKNVKLISIILCLIISIASAIAITLFATNADLFVDISITPKIKWGWYIIPVILLGITSYIFIIESIELSGISRSVVAYRESIKLGALSTPPFITLLYRKLIMKQVSRTWLTVAIIFYVGVFTLIFFGLKDVKWKLLDFKKWITNSFPNPMLVVYILCSIMASVLIMHVVFSIFRKKRTVDIQSFFGNEVMNYNELQEQKSKAHKFYAKIFFLSVLLILILPLIIYIILKKTVWKGK
;
A
#
# COMPACT_ATOMS: atom_id res chain seq x y z
N MET A 1 -52.11 -0.08 -6.48
CA MET A 1 -50.93 0.76 -6.78
C MET A 1 -50.99 2.00 -5.90
N PRO A 2 -50.10 2.19 -4.90
CA PRO A 2 -49.98 3.47 -4.22
C PRO A 2 -48.93 4.32 -4.93
N LEU A 3 -49.32 5.54 -5.31
CA LEU A 3 -48.47 6.57 -5.89
C LEU A 3 -47.42 6.98 -4.85
N LYS A 4 -46.14 6.76 -5.16
CA LYS A 4 -45.01 7.29 -4.39
C LYS A 4 -44.84 8.77 -4.77
N PRO A 5 -44.70 9.71 -3.82
CA PRO A 5 -44.54 11.11 -4.17
C PRO A 5 -43.19 11.31 -4.85
N ILE A 6 -43.19 12.07 -5.95
CA ILE A 6 -41.99 12.54 -6.63
C ILE A 6 -41.37 13.61 -5.74
N ILE A 7 -40.43 13.21 -4.88
CA ILE A 7 -39.61 14.15 -4.12
C ILE A 7 -38.61 14.77 -5.09
N ASN A 8 -38.64 16.09 -5.16
CA ASN A 8 -37.84 16.93 -6.05
C ASN A 8 -36.36 16.93 -5.60
N GLN A 9 -35.64 15.84 -5.86
CA GLN A 9 -34.26 15.61 -5.43
C GLN A 9 -33.25 16.66 -5.97
N THR A 10 -33.60 17.38 -7.02
CA THR A 10 -32.72 18.41 -7.62
C THR A 10 -32.64 19.70 -6.80
N SER A 11 -33.70 20.08 -6.09
CA SER A 11 -33.73 21.31 -5.29
C SER A 11 -33.06 21.13 -3.92
N GLU A 12 -33.30 20.00 -3.24
CA GLU A 12 -32.63 19.66 -1.98
C GLU A 12 -31.11 19.52 -2.16
N ASN A 13 -30.65 18.85 -3.22
CA ASN A 13 -29.21 18.72 -3.48
C ASN A 13 -28.54 20.07 -3.77
N ALA A 14 -29.25 21.02 -4.39
CA ALA A 14 -28.70 22.35 -4.67
C ALA A 14 -28.63 23.23 -3.41
N ILE A 15 -29.65 23.16 -2.54
CA ILE A 15 -29.68 23.90 -1.27
C ILE A 15 -28.64 23.34 -0.30
N VAL A 16 -28.57 22.01 -0.16
CA VAL A 16 -27.57 21.32 0.67
C VAL A 16 -26.15 21.60 0.17
N ASN A 17 -25.91 21.60 -1.15
CA ASN A 17 -24.60 21.97 -1.69
C ASN A 17 -24.24 23.43 -1.41
N ASN A 18 -25.18 24.37 -1.53
CA ASN A 18 -24.91 25.78 -1.23
C ASN A 18 -24.64 26.04 0.25
N ASP A 19 -25.36 25.38 1.15
CA ASP A 19 -25.15 25.51 2.59
C ASP A 19 -23.81 24.91 3.02
N ILE A 20 -23.42 23.76 2.45
CA ILE A 20 -22.10 23.16 2.68
C ILE A 20 -20.99 24.07 2.14
N VAL A 21 -21.15 24.62 0.91
CA VAL A 21 -20.23 25.61 0.29
C VAL A 21 -20.01 26.82 1.16
N ASN A 22 -21.07 27.36 1.71
CA ASN A 22 -20.95 28.49 2.62
C ASN A 22 -20.24 28.08 3.91
N GLU A 23 -20.47 26.88 4.43
CA GLU A 23 -19.84 26.38 5.67
C GLU A 23 -18.33 26.14 5.54
N THR A 24 -17.84 25.56 4.44
CA THR A 24 -16.37 25.36 4.26
C THR A 24 -15.64 26.64 3.91
N VAL A 25 -16.23 27.52 3.09
CA VAL A 25 -15.68 28.84 2.79
C VAL A 25 -15.58 29.65 4.08
N ASN A 26 -16.61 29.60 4.93
CA ASN A 26 -16.60 30.23 6.24
C ASN A 26 -15.53 29.63 7.17
N ARG A 27 -15.27 28.33 7.10
CA ARG A 27 -14.24 27.69 7.92
C ARG A 27 -12.81 27.98 7.45
N ILE A 28 -12.55 27.95 6.14
CA ILE A 28 -11.25 28.37 5.57
C ILE A 28 -10.99 29.84 5.88
N ALA A 29 -12.02 30.69 5.75
CA ALA A 29 -11.95 32.09 6.14
C ALA A 29 -11.66 32.26 7.63
N TYR A 30 -12.37 31.54 8.51
CA TYR A 30 -12.15 31.57 9.96
C TYR A 30 -10.74 31.09 10.36
N GLU A 31 -10.26 29.96 9.81
CA GLU A 31 -8.89 29.49 10.04
C GLU A 31 -7.83 30.45 9.49
N SER A 32 -8.10 31.12 8.37
CA SER A 32 -7.21 32.16 7.82
C SER A 32 -7.18 33.40 8.72
N LEU A 33 -8.32 33.80 9.29
CA LEU A 33 -8.43 34.89 10.25
C LEU A 33 -7.73 34.54 11.57
N GLN A 34 -7.90 33.33 12.08
CA GLN A 34 -7.16 32.84 13.25
C GLN A 34 -5.65 32.79 12.98
N THR A 35 -5.22 32.32 11.80
CA THR A 35 -3.80 32.27 11.44
C THR A 35 -3.21 33.68 11.32
N ARG A 36 -3.96 34.64 10.76
CA ARG A 36 -3.58 36.06 10.73
C ARG A 36 -3.54 36.68 12.12
N ALA A 37 -4.52 36.38 12.98
CA ALA A 37 -4.55 36.83 14.37
C ALA A 37 -3.34 36.31 15.15
N LEU A 38 -3.00 35.03 14.99
CA LEU A 38 -1.81 34.40 15.59
C LEU A 38 -0.49 34.95 15.02
N SER A 39 -0.46 35.35 13.75
CA SER A 39 0.72 36.01 13.16
C SER A 39 0.94 37.44 13.66
N THR A 40 -0.13 38.09 14.13
CA THR A 40 -0.10 39.46 14.66
C THR A 40 0.27 39.45 16.14
N ASP A 41 -0.09 38.39 16.87
CA ASP A 41 0.23 38.22 18.28
C ASP A 41 1.66 37.67 18.45
N LYS A 42 2.64 38.57 18.67
CA LYS A 42 4.07 38.26 18.87
C LYS A 42 4.39 37.36 20.08
N LYS A 43 3.38 36.83 20.80
CA LYS A 43 3.55 35.90 21.91
C LYS A 43 3.31 34.44 21.48
N GLY A 44 4.40 33.75 21.17
CA GLY A 44 4.61 32.34 21.54
C GLY A 44 3.84 31.23 20.81
N ASN A 45 2.77 31.51 20.07
CA ASN A 45 2.10 30.48 19.28
C ASN A 45 2.81 30.31 17.94
N LYS A 46 3.73 29.33 17.88
CA LYS A 46 4.47 28.94 16.67
C LYS A 46 3.52 28.72 15.49
N LEU A 47 3.53 29.65 14.53
CA LEU A 47 2.98 29.43 13.20
C LEU A 47 3.60 28.14 12.64
N GLU A 48 2.76 27.22 12.13
CA GLU A 48 3.29 25.98 11.55
C GLU A 48 3.91 26.25 10.17
N ASP A 49 3.35 27.20 9.41
CA ASP A 49 3.88 27.67 8.14
C ASP A 49 5.04 28.67 8.36
N PRO A 50 6.25 28.44 7.78
CA PRO A 50 7.38 29.36 7.89
C PRO A 50 7.11 30.77 7.36
N HIS A 51 6.05 30.99 6.58
CA HIS A 51 5.71 32.32 6.04
C HIS A 51 4.36 32.84 6.54
N GLY A 52 3.63 32.08 7.36
CA GLY A 52 2.34 32.49 7.93
C GLY A 52 1.23 32.80 6.93
N ILE A 53 1.35 32.36 5.67
CA ILE A 53 0.37 32.66 4.60
C ILE A 53 -0.67 31.54 4.53
N ILE A 54 -0.26 30.30 4.76
CA ILE A 54 -1.12 29.12 4.68
C ILE A 54 -1.78 28.87 6.05
N PRO A 55 -3.11 28.64 6.11
CA PRO A 55 -3.78 28.23 7.34
C PRO A 55 -3.14 26.98 7.94
N ASN A 56 -2.95 26.97 9.27
CA ASN A 56 -2.23 25.91 9.98
C ASN A 56 -2.80 24.51 9.69
N GLY A 57 -4.14 24.37 9.58
CA GLY A 57 -4.79 23.08 9.26
C GLY A 57 -4.32 22.49 7.93
N ILE A 58 -4.28 23.32 6.88
CA ILE A 58 -3.85 22.92 5.53
C ILE A 58 -2.34 22.61 5.51
N TYR A 59 -1.54 23.45 6.17
CA TYR A 59 -0.09 23.23 6.23
C TYR A 59 0.27 21.94 6.96
N LYS A 60 -0.46 21.59 8.03
CA LYS A 60 -0.28 20.32 8.75
C LYS A 60 -0.48 19.10 7.85
N VAL A 61 -1.46 19.15 6.94
CA VAL A 61 -1.71 18.07 5.96
C VAL A 61 -0.54 17.96 4.97
N PHE A 62 -0.02 19.09 4.47
CA PHE A 62 1.16 19.10 3.59
C PHE A 62 2.41 18.56 4.30
N LYS A 63 2.66 18.98 5.54
CA LYS A 63 3.79 18.51 6.36
C LYS A 63 3.69 17.02 6.65
N LEU A 64 2.50 16.54 7.00
CA LEU A 64 2.24 15.12 7.20
C LEU A 64 2.51 14.32 5.92
N GLU A 65 2.02 14.77 4.77
CA GLU A 65 2.26 14.05 3.51
C GLU A 65 3.76 14.02 3.17
N LYS A 66 4.46 15.16 3.31
CA LYS A 66 5.90 15.24 3.10
C LYS A 66 6.65 14.24 3.99
N ASN A 67 6.28 14.15 5.27
CA ASN A 67 6.90 13.23 6.22
C ASN A 67 6.60 11.77 5.88
N VAL A 68 5.36 11.43 5.50
CA VAL A 68 4.99 10.05 5.10
C VAL A 68 5.83 9.62 3.89
N LYS A 69 6.01 10.51 2.91
CA LYS A 69 6.86 10.25 1.73
C LYS A 69 8.33 10.08 2.09
N LEU A 70 8.85 10.96 2.94
CA LEU A 70 10.23 10.89 3.41
C LEU A 70 10.51 9.59 4.18
N ILE A 71 9.61 9.19 5.09
CA ILE A 71 9.72 7.91 5.82
C ILE A 71 9.71 6.73 4.83
N SER A 72 8.85 6.77 3.82
CA SER A 72 8.79 5.72 2.78
C SER A 72 10.11 5.63 1.99
N ILE A 73 10.70 6.77 1.64
CA ILE A 73 11.99 6.84 0.93
C ILE A 73 13.11 6.25 1.79
N ILE A 74 13.19 6.64 3.06
CA ILE A 74 14.20 6.12 4.00
C ILE A 74 14.06 4.60 4.14
N LEU A 75 12.84 4.11 4.33
CA LEU A 75 12.58 2.67 4.48
C LEU A 75 12.98 1.90 3.21
N CYS A 76 12.66 2.42 2.02
CA CYS A 76 13.08 1.80 0.75
C CYS A 76 14.61 1.77 0.62
N LEU A 77 15.29 2.83 1.03
CA LEU A 77 16.74 2.93 0.98
C LEU A 77 17.41 1.92 1.93
N ILE A 78 16.89 1.75 3.16
CA ILE A 78 17.37 0.74 4.10
C ILE A 78 17.24 -0.68 3.50
N ILE A 79 16.08 -1.01 2.93
CA ILE A 79 15.85 -2.34 2.33
C ILE A 79 16.73 -2.54 1.09
N SER A 80 16.90 -1.50 0.27
CA SER A 80 17.78 -1.54 -0.90
C SER A 80 19.23 -1.81 -0.50
N ILE A 81 19.73 -1.14 0.53
CA ILE A 81 21.08 -1.37 1.07
C ILE A 81 21.21 -2.78 1.63
N ALA A 82 20.23 -3.24 2.42
CA ALA A 82 20.23 -4.61 2.96
C ALA A 82 20.25 -5.67 1.84
N SER A 83 19.50 -5.45 0.76
CA SER A 83 19.47 -6.34 -0.40
C SER A 83 20.81 -6.33 -1.15
N ALA A 84 21.43 -5.17 -1.32
CA ALA A 84 22.75 -5.05 -1.93
C ALA A 84 23.83 -5.74 -1.07
N ILE A 85 23.80 -5.55 0.25
CA ILE A 85 24.70 -6.23 1.19
C ILE A 85 24.52 -7.76 1.09
N ALA A 86 23.28 -8.26 1.03
CA ALA A 86 23.02 -9.68 0.88
C ALA A 86 23.59 -10.25 -0.43
N ILE A 87 23.44 -9.54 -1.56
CA ILE A 87 24.01 -9.96 -2.85
C ILE A 87 25.54 -10.01 -2.76
N THR A 88 26.17 -8.98 -2.19
CA THR A 88 27.63 -8.93 -2.03
C THR A 88 28.11 -10.04 -1.11
N LEU A 89 27.44 -10.29 0.03
CA LEU A 89 27.79 -11.36 0.95
C LEU A 89 27.68 -12.75 0.31
N PHE A 90 26.63 -13.00 -0.49
CA PHE A 90 26.54 -14.25 -1.24
C PHE A 90 27.65 -14.41 -2.29
N ALA A 91 28.12 -13.30 -2.87
CA ALA A 91 29.21 -13.33 -3.84
C ALA A 91 30.60 -13.50 -3.21
N THR A 92 30.86 -12.89 -2.06
CA THR A 92 32.22 -12.83 -1.46
C THR A 92 32.42 -13.81 -0.31
N ASN A 93 31.41 -14.06 0.51
CA ASN A 93 31.49 -14.89 1.71
C ASN A 93 30.42 -15.99 1.69
N ALA A 94 30.45 -16.79 0.62
CA ALA A 94 29.51 -17.90 0.42
C ALA A 94 29.50 -18.90 1.59
N ASP A 95 30.64 -19.01 2.24
CA ASP A 95 30.98 -19.90 3.35
C ASP A 95 30.11 -19.70 4.60
N LEU A 96 29.55 -18.50 4.78
CA LEU A 96 28.69 -18.17 5.92
C LEU A 96 27.27 -18.75 5.80
N PHE A 97 26.87 -19.18 4.60
CA PHE A 97 25.48 -19.55 4.30
C PHE A 97 25.32 -20.99 3.82
N VAL A 98 26.37 -21.57 3.26
CA VAL A 98 26.37 -22.94 2.76
C VAL A 98 27.67 -23.59 3.17
N ASP A 99 27.59 -24.81 3.71
CA ASP A 99 28.77 -25.61 4.03
C ASP A 99 29.53 -25.94 2.72
N ILE A 100 30.67 -25.28 2.52
CA ILE A 100 31.50 -25.37 1.30
C ILE A 100 31.99 -26.80 1.08
N SER A 101 32.08 -27.59 2.16
CA SER A 101 32.50 -28.99 2.11
C SER A 101 31.59 -29.86 1.23
N ILE A 102 30.33 -29.46 1.04
CA ILE A 102 29.33 -30.21 0.27
C ILE A 102 29.04 -29.54 -1.09
N THR A 103 29.14 -28.20 -1.17
CA THR A 103 28.93 -27.46 -2.44
C THR A 103 29.81 -26.22 -2.51
N PRO A 104 30.75 -26.13 -3.49
CA PRO A 104 31.73 -25.05 -3.56
C PRO A 104 31.15 -23.70 -4.05
N LYS A 105 29.86 -23.63 -4.40
CA LYS A 105 29.20 -22.41 -4.89
C LYS A 105 27.76 -22.34 -4.40
N ILE A 106 27.32 -21.14 -4.02
CA ILE A 106 25.91 -20.84 -3.76
C ILE A 106 25.13 -21.02 -5.06
N LYS A 107 24.05 -21.82 -5.01
CA LYS A 107 23.15 -22.02 -6.14
C LYS A 107 22.50 -20.70 -6.54
N TRP A 108 22.34 -20.47 -7.83
CA TRP A 108 21.82 -19.21 -8.38
C TRP A 108 20.46 -18.79 -7.80
N GLY A 109 19.65 -19.76 -7.34
CA GLY A 109 18.35 -19.52 -6.70
C GLY A 109 18.40 -18.61 -5.48
N TRP A 110 19.51 -18.58 -4.73
CA TRP A 110 19.65 -17.71 -3.56
C TRP A 110 19.77 -16.22 -3.92
N TYR A 111 20.23 -15.90 -5.14
CA TYR A 111 20.33 -14.52 -5.63
C TYR A 111 18.99 -13.96 -6.11
N ILE A 112 18.01 -14.80 -6.41
CA ILE A 112 16.73 -14.39 -6.99
C ILE A 112 15.99 -13.44 -6.05
N ILE A 113 15.88 -13.80 -4.78
CA ILE A 113 15.10 -13.02 -3.80
C ILE A 113 15.72 -11.63 -3.55
N PRO A 114 17.03 -11.50 -3.24
CA PRO A 114 17.65 -10.19 -3.05
C PRO A 114 17.61 -9.30 -4.29
N VAL A 115 17.81 -9.87 -5.49
CA VAL A 115 17.80 -9.10 -6.75
C VAL A 115 16.41 -8.56 -7.06
N ILE A 116 15.37 -9.39 -6.92
CA ILE A 116 13.98 -8.94 -7.09
C ILE A 116 13.64 -7.86 -6.06
N LEU A 117 14.05 -8.06 -4.81
CA LEU A 117 13.79 -7.12 -3.73
C LEU A 117 14.47 -5.77 -3.99
N LEU A 118 15.73 -5.77 -4.45
CA LEU A 118 16.48 -4.58 -4.86
C LEU A 118 15.79 -3.84 -6.01
N GLY A 119 15.32 -4.56 -7.03
CA GLY A 119 14.62 -3.96 -8.17
C GLY A 119 13.31 -3.29 -7.75
N ILE A 120 12.50 -3.97 -6.91
CA ILE A 120 11.22 -3.43 -6.42
C ILE A 120 11.45 -2.19 -5.55
N THR A 121 12.42 -2.24 -4.62
CA THR A 121 12.67 -1.12 -3.70
C THR A 121 13.23 0.10 -4.43
N SER A 122 14.11 -0.12 -5.42
CA SER A 122 14.64 0.95 -6.27
C SER A 122 13.54 1.63 -7.09
N TYR A 123 12.63 0.85 -7.68
CA TYR A 123 11.48 1.40 -8.40
C TYR A 123 10.59 2.27 -7.50
N ILE A 124 10.22 1.77 -6.32
CA ILE A 124 9.39 2.51 -5.37
C ILE A 124 10.10 3.79 -4.90
N PHE A 125 11.42 3.71 -4.65
CA PHE A 125 12.23 4.86 -4.27
C PHE A 125 12.14 6.00 -5.30
N ILE A 126 12.24 5.70 -6.59
CA ILE A 126 12.14 6.69 -7.68
C ILE A 126 10.75 7.34 -7.67
N ILE A 127 9.68 6.54 -7.64
CA ILE A 127 8.30 7.05 -7.68
C ILE A 127 8.01 7.93 -6.45
N GLU A 128 8.38 7.49 -5.26
CA GLU A 128 8.15 8.24 -4.02
C GLU A 128 8.97 9.55 -3.97
N SER A 129 10.16 9.57 -4.56
CA SER A 129 10.98 10.79 -4.71
C SER A 129 10.32 11.80 -5.65
N ILE A 130 9.80 11.36 -6.80
CA ILE A 130 9.06 12.22 -7.74
C ILE A 130 7.82 12.81 -7.05
N GLU A 131 7.08 12.00 -6.29
CA GLU A 131 5.91 12.47 -5.55
C GLU A 131 6.27 13.50 -4.47
N LEU A 132 7.38 13.32 -3.74
CA LEU A 132 7.87 14.27 -2.74
C LEU A 132 8.20 15.64 -3.37
N SER A 133 8.88 15.64 -4.51
CA SER A 133 9.15 16.86 -5.28
C SER A 133 7.86 17.50 -5.77
N GLY A 134 6.89 16.72 -6.23
CA GLY A 134 5.57 17.19 -6.67
C GLY A 134 4.77 17.88 -5.55
N ILE A 135 4.82 17.35 -4.33
CA ILE A 135 4.19 17.96 -3.16
C ILE A 135 4.83 19.31 -2.85
N SER A 136 6.16 19.38 -2.88
CA SER A 136 6.87 20.62 -2.60
C SER A 136 6.52 21.73 -3.60
N ARG A 137 6.39 21.38 -4.89
CA ARG A 137 5.88 22.31 -5.93
C ARG A 137 4.43 22.73 -5.69
N SER A 138 3.57 21.79 -5.27
CA SER A 138 2.16 22.06 -4.98
C SER A 138 1.98 23.05 -3.82
N VAL A 139 2.86 23.02 -2.81
CA VAL A 139 2.87 23.99 -1.71
C VAL A 139 3.19 25.40 -2.21
N VAL A 140 4.17 25.53 -3.11
CA VAL A 140 4.55 26.83 -3.69
C VAL A 140 3.41 27.40 -4.54
N ALA A 141 2.85 26.59 -5.44
CA ALA A 141 1.73 27.00 -6.28
C ALA A 141 0.49 27.39 -5.45
N TYR A 142 0.19 26.65 -4.38
CA TYR A 142 -0.90 27.00 -3.49
C TYR A 142 -0.66 28.33 -2.78
N ARG A 143 0.56 28.57 -2.30
CA ARG A 143 0.93 29.84 -1.67
C ARG A 143 0.76 31.03 -2.62
N GLU A 144 1.10 30.87 -3.89
CA GLU A 144 0.86 31.90 -4.91
C GLU A 144 -0.64 32.14 -5.14
N SER A 145 -1.45 31.08 -5.20
CA SER A 145 -2.91 31.22 -5.36
C SER A 145 -3.58 31.97 -4.20
N ILE A 146 -3.14 31.74 -2.95
CA ILE A 146 -3.62 32.49 -1.77
C ILE A 146 -3.22 33.97 -1.85
N LYS A 147 -2.00 34.27 -2.32
CA LYS A 147 -1.55 35.66 -2.51
C LYS A 147 -2.40 36.40 -3.56
N LEU A 148 -2.89 35.68 -4.56
CA LEU A 148 -3.78 36.20 -5.59
C LEU A 148 -5.26 36.30 -5.13
N GLY A 149 -5.56 35.94 -3.88
CA GLY A 149 -6.91 36.05 -3.30
C GLY A 149 -7.82 34.85 -3.56
N ALA A 150 -7.30 33.73 -4.07
CA ALA A 150 -8.10 32.51 -4.20
C ALA A 150 -8.38 31.91 -2.81
N LEU A 151 -9.66 31.68 -2.48
CA LEU A 151 -10.09 30.97 -1.28
C LEU A 151 -10.45 29.50 -1.55
N SER A 152 -10.14 29.00 -2.76
CA SER A 152 -10.46 27.64 -3.18
C SER A 152 -9.52 26.59 -2.60
N THR A 153 -10.05 25.40 -2.34
CA THR A 153 -9.26 24.24 -1.92
C THR A 153 -8.15 23.90 -2.92
N PRO A 154 -6.91 23.59 -2.48
CA PRO A 154 -5.86 23.19 -3.39
C PRO A 154 -6.22 21.91 -4.17
N PRO A 155 -6.13 21.89 -5.51
CA PRO A 155 -6.42 20.70 -6.33
C PRO A 155 -5.63 19.45 -5.91
N PHE A 156 -4.42 19.64 -5.37
CA PHE A 156 -3.59 18.58 -4.82
C PHE A 156 -4.33 17.72 -3.77
N ILE A 157 -5.15 18.33 -2.92
CA ILE A 157 -5.86 17.63 -1.83
C ILE A 157 -6.93 16.69 -2.36
N THR A 158 -7.68 17.10 -3.40
CA THR A 158 -8.68 16.25 -4.07
C THR A 158 -8.03 14.97 -4.62
N LEU A 159 -6.90 15.14 -5.32
CA LEU A 159 -6.13 14.05 -5.93
C LEU A 159 -5.53 13.14 -4.85
N LEU A 160 -5.01 13.73 -3.77
CA LEU A 160 -4.47 13.00 -2.63
C LEU A 160 -5.52 12.11 -1.99
N TYR A 161 -6.72 12.65 -1.77
CA TYR A 161 -7.83 11.92 -1.17
C TYR A 161 -8.28 10.74 -2.03
N ARG A 162 -8.52 10.98 -3.33
CA ARG A 162 -8.86 9.92 -4.29
C ARG A 162 -7.79 8.82 -4.30
N LYS A 163 -6.51 9.21 -4.35
CA LYS A 163 -5.38 8.30 -4.31
C LYS A 163 -5.33 7.48 -3.02
N LEU A 164 -5.67 8.08 -1.88
CA LEU A 164 -5.67 7.42 -0.57
C LEU A 164 -6.71 6.30 -0.48
N ILE A 165 -7.92 6.57 -0.97
CA ILE A 165 -9.02 5.59 -1.06
C ILE A 165 -8.64 4.46 -2.03
N MET A 166 -8.15 4.79 -3.22
CA MET A 166 -7.79 3.77 -4.22
C MET A 166 -6.64 2.87 -3.74
N LYS A 167 -5.61 3.47 -3.14
CA LYS A 167 -4.51 2.72 -2.52
C LYS A 167 -4.99 1.85 -1.36
N GLN A 168 -6.18 2.07 -0.79
CA GLN A 168 -6.68 1.23 0.32
C GLN A 168 -7.08 -0.12 -0.22
N VAL A 169 -7.89 -0.13 -1.27
CA VAL A 169 -8.40 -1.34 -1.92
C VAL A 169 -7.25 -2.24 -2.35
N SER A 170 -6.27 -1.68 -3.06
CA SER A 170 -5.13 -2.45 -3.58
C SER A 170 -4.29 -3.07 -2.47
N ARG A 171 -4.01 -2.33 -1.38
CA ARG A 171 -3.23 -2.86 -0.25
C ARG A 171 -3.98 -3.93 0.54
N THR A 172 -5.30 -3.81 0.69
CA THR A 172 -6.11 -4.87 1.32
C THR A 172 -6.03 -6.15 0.53
N TRP A 173 -6.23 -6.09 -0.79
CA TRP A 173 -6.13 -7.28 -1.64
C TRP A 173 -4.71 -7.86 -1.71
N LEU A 174 -3.68 -7.02 -1.66
CA LEU A 174 -2.29 -7.49 -1.55
C LEU A 174 -2.05 -8.23 -0.22
N THR A 175 -2.55 -7.73 0.91
CA THR A 175 -2.49 -8.43 2.19
C THR A 175 -3.22 -9.77 2.14
N VAL A 176 -4.45 -9.80 1.60
CA VAL A 176 -5.23 -11.03 1.42
C VAL A 176 -4.47 -12.03 0.55
N ALA A 177 -3.89 -11.59 -0.56
CA ALA A 177 -3.12 -12.45 -1.46
C ALA A 177 -1.88 -13.03 -0.77
N ILE A 178 -1.11 -12.22 -0.03
CA ILE A 178 0.06 -12.71 0.71
C ILE A 178 -0.34 -13.76 1.74
N ILE A 179 -1.36 -13.48 2.57
CA ILE A 179 -1.82 -14.43 3.59
C ILE A 179 -2.34 -15.72 2.96
N PHE A 180 -3.10 -15.61 1.86
CA PHE A 180 -3.62 -16.78 1.18
C PHE A 180 -2.51 -17.63 0.57
N TYR A 181 -1.61 -17.04 -0.23
CA TYR A 181 -0.57 -17.81 -0.92
C TYR A 181 0.50 -18.35 0.03
N VAL A 182 0.98 -17.53 0.96
CA VAL A 182 1.94 -18.00 1.97
C VAL A 182 1.28 -19.00 2.91
N GLY A 183 0.00 -18.80 3.26
CA GLY A 183 -0.77 -19.71 4.09
C GLY A 183 -0.98 -21.08 3.44
N VAL A 184 -1.45 -21.10 2.18
CA VAL A 184 -1.60 -22.34 1.40
C VAL A 184 -0.26 -23.05 1.25
N PHE A 185 0.81 -22.33 0.91
CA PHE A 185 2.15 -22.89 0.84
C PHE A 185 2.59 -23.50 2.19
N THR A 186 2.38 -22.79 3.29
CA THR A 186 2.75 -23.25 4.64
C THR A 186 1.96 -24.49 5.04
N LEU A 187 0.66 -24.55 4.73
CA LEU A 187 -0.19 -25.72 4.99
C LEU A 187 0.23 -26.93 4.18
N ILE A 188 0.50 -26.75 2.88
CA ILE A 188 0.99 -27.81 2.00
C ILE A 188 2.35 -28.32 2.50
N PHE A 189 3.26 -27.40 2.86
CA PHE A 189 4.57 -27.74 3.38
C PHE A 189 4.49 -28.51 4.70
N PHE A 190 3.64 -28.07 5.63
CA PHE A 190 3.41 -28.76 6.90
C PHE A 190 2.77 -30.14 6.70
N GLY A 191 1.80 -30.26 5.80
CA GLY A 191 1.10 -31.52 5.51
C GLY A 191 1.98 -32.55 4.79
N LEU A 192 2.89 -32.11 3.92
CA LEU A 192 3.77 -33.00 3.14
C LEU A 192 5.10 -33.35 3.84
N LYS A 193 5.45 -32.67 4.96
CA LYS A 193 6.77 -32.82 5.59
C LYS A 193 7.14 -34.25 5.99
N ASP A 194 6.15 -35.07 6.35
CA ASP A 194 6.34 -36.45 6.81
C ASP A 194 5.80 -37.50 5.82
N VAL A 195 5.28 -37.07 4.67
CA VAL A 195 4.61 -37.97 3.72
C VAL A 195 5.62 -38.58 2.76
N LYS A 196 5.57 -39.91 2.62
CA LYS A 196 6.29 -40.65 1.58
C LYS A 196 5.30 -41.15 0.54
N TRP A 197 5.43 -40.67 -0.70
CA TRP A 197 4.50 -41.05 -1.76
C TRP A 197 5.21 -41.84 -2.87
N LYS A 198 5.24 -43.18 -2.73
CA LYS A 198 5.80 -44.15 -3.69
C LYS A 198 7.20 -43.77 -4.23
N LEU A 199 7.29 -42.96 -5.30
CA LEU A 199 8.53 -42.50 -5.94
C LEU A 199 9.04 -41.13 -5.44
N LEU A 200 8.18 -40.35 -4.77
CA LEU A 200 8.50 -39.02 -4.23
C LEU A 200 8.63 -39.12 -2.71
N ASP A 201 9.86 -39.13 -2.21
CA ASP A 201 10.16 -39.04 -0.78
C ASP A 201 10.23 -37.56 -0.37
N PHE A 202 9.06 -36.93 -0.17
CA PHE A 202 8.95 -35.53 0.22
C PHE A 202 9.67 -35.26 1.55
N LYS A 203 9.65 -36.22 2.48
CA LYS A 203 10.42 -36.15 3.71
C LYS A 203 11.90 -35.93 3.41
N LYS A 204 12.51 -36.75 2.56
CA LYS A 204 13.93 -36.60 2.17
C LYS A 204 14.19 -35.28 1.44
N TRP A 205 13.29 -34.86 0.56
CA TRP A 205 13.45 -33.62 -0.21
C TRP A 205 13.39 -32.37 0.67
N ILE A 206 12.45 -32.36 1.63
CA ILE A 206 12.25 -31.26 2.57
C ILE A 206 13.39 -31.21 3.60
N THR A 207 13.79 -32.34 4.18
CA THR A 207 14.91 -32.38 5.14
C THR A 207 16.26 -32.03 4.51
N ASN A 208 16.47 -32.35 3.23
CA ASN A 208 17.67 -31.95 2.50
C ASN A 208 17.68 -30.46 2.14
N SER A 209 16.50 -29.84 1.98
CA SER A 209 16.37 -28.42 1.64
C SER A 209 16.37 -27.53 2.89
N PHE A 210 15.82 -28.04 4.00
CA PHE A 210 15.70 -27.32 5.26
C PHE A 210 16.09 -28.24 6.42
N PRO A 211 17.18 -27.93 7.17
CA PRO A 211 17.63 -28.74 8.30
C PRO A 211 16.56 -28.95 9.38
N ASN A 212 15.69 -27.96 9.56
CA ASN A 212 14.55 -28.03 10.48
C ASN A 212 13.26 -27.53 9.81
N PRO A 213 12.41 -28.45 9.30
CA PRO A 213 11.17 -28.10 8.61
C PRO A 213 10.14 -27.39 9.51
N MET A 214 10.09 -27.71 10.81
CA MET A 214 9.17 -27.05 11.76
C MET A 214 9.55 -25.59 12.00
N LEU A 215 10.85 -25.30 12.07
CA LEU A 215 11.35 -23.94 12.21
C LEU A 215 10.92 -23.07 11.02
N VAL A 216 10.95 -23.61 9.79
CA VAL A 216 10.48 -22.90 8.59
C VAL A 216 9.00 -22.56 8.70
N VAL A 217 8.16 -23.50 9.15
CA VAL A 217 6.73 -23.26 9.37
C VAL A 217 6.50 -22.14 10.40
N TYR A 218 7.25 -22.13 11.50
CA TYR A 218 7.16 -21.06 12.50
C TYR A 218 7.61 -19.69 11.96
N ILE A 219 8.67 -19.64 11.15
CA ILE A 219 9.10 -18.40 10.49
C ILE A 219 8.00 -17.90 9.54
N LEU A 220 7.44 -18.76 8.70
CA LEU A 220 6.37 -18.38 7.77
C LEU A 220 5.12 -17.89 8.50
N CYS A 221 4.76 -18.56 9.59
CA CYS A 221 3.65 -18.13 10.46
C CYS A 221 3.92 -16.75 11.08
N SER A 222 5.14 -16.52 11.58
CA SER A 222 5.58 -15.23 12.12
C SER A 222 5.54 -14.12 11.06
N ILE A 223 5.97 -14.40 9.83
CA ILE A 223 5.88 -13.46 8.70
C ILE A 223 4.42 -13.09 8.41
N MET A 224 3.52 -14.07 8.35
CA MET A 224 2.09 -13.81 8.13
C MET A 224 1.48 -12.97 9.25
N ALA A 225 1.80 -13.27 10.51
CA ALA A 225 1.36 -12.49 11.66
C ALA A 225 1.87 -11.04 11.61
N SER A 226 3.14 -10.84 11.25
CA SER A 226 3.74 -9.52 11.07
C SER A 226 3.05 -8.71 9.96
N VAL A 227 2.76 -9.34 8.82
CA VAL A 227 2.02 -8.71 7.71
C VAL A 227 0.61 -8.28 8.14
N LEU A 228 -0.08 -9.09 8.95
CA LEU A 228 -1.40 -8.75 9.49
C LEU A 228 -1.34 -7.55 10.44
N ILE A 229 -0.42 -7.56 11.40
CA ILE A 229 -0.25 -6.44 12.34
C ILE A 229 0.08 -5.15 11.58
N MET A 230 1.00 -5.22 10.62
CA MET A 230 1.37 -4.09 9.77
C MET A 230 0.18 -3.57 8.95
N HIS A 231 -0.68 -4.47 8.45
CA HIS A 231 -1.90 -4.08 7.75
C HIS A 231 -2.86 -3.30 8.66
N VAL A 232 -3.10 -3.77 9.88
CA VAL A 232 -3.98 -3.11 10.86
C VAL A 232 -3.45 -1.71 11.18
N VAL A 233 -2.17 -1.59 11.53
CA VAL A 233 -1.53 -0.30 11.85
C VAL A 233 -1.68 0.68 10.69
N PHE A 234 -1.35 0.28 9.46
CA PHE A 234 -1.50 1.16 8.30
C PHE A 234 -2.95 1.49 7.95
N SER A 235 -3.90 0.60 8.25
CA SER A 235 -5.32 0.88 8.09
C SER A 235 -5.76 1.99 9.03
N ILE A 236 -5.35 1.94 10.30
CA ILE A 236 -5.65 2.96 11.31
C ILE A 236 -5.04 4.31 10.92
N PHE A 237 -3.74 4.35 10.60
CA PHE A 237 -3.07 5.59 10.17
C PHE A 237 -3.75 6.24 8.96
N ARG A 238 -4.20 5.42 8.01
CA ARG A 238 -4.91 5.90 6.83
C ARG A 238 -6.30 6.41 7.16
N LYS A 239 -7.04 5.71 8.02
CA LYS A 239 -8.38 6.14 8.45
C LYS A 239 -8.27 7.49 9.14
N LYS A 240 -7.31 7.66 10.06
CA LYS A 240 -6.99 8.94 10.69
C LYS A 240 -6.73 10.04 9.66
N ARG A 241 -5.83 9.80 8.71
CA ARG A 241 -5.50 10.75 7.64
C ARG A 241 -6.70 11.12 6.75
N THR A 242 -7.58 10.16 6.47
CA THR A 242 -8.79 10.39 5.67
C THR A 242 -9.78 11.29 6.42
N VAL A 243 -9.96 11.05 7.72
CA VAL A 243 -10.81 11.86 8.61
C VAL A 243 -10.23 13.27 8.78
N ASP A 244 -8.91 13.40 8.94
CA ASP A 244 -8.26 14.70 9.02
C ASP A 244 -8.55 15.54 7.76
N ILE A 245 -8.35 14.97 6.56
CA ILE A 245 -8.66 15.64 5.28
C ILE A 245 -10.16 16.00 5.20
N GLN A 246 -11.06 15.08 5.54
CA GLN A 246 -12.50 15.38 5.55
C GLN A 246 -12.85 16.52 6.49
N SER A 247 -12.22 16.55 7.67
CA SER A 247 -12.45 17.60 8.65
C SER A 247 -12.02 18.96 8.11
N PHE A 248 -10.90 19.10 7.40
CA PHE A 248 -10.42 20.41 6.94
C PHE A 248 -11.07 20.91 5.64
N PHE A 249 -11.51 20.00 4.79
CA PHE A 249 -11.91 20.34 3.41
C PHE A 249 -13.41 20.11 3.14
N GLY A 250 -14.17 19.59 4.11
CA GLY A 250 -15.61 19.38 3.99
C GLY A 250 -16.01 18.45 2.83
N ASN A 251 -17.27 18.50 2.41
CA ASN A 251 -17.82 17.62 1.37
C ASN A 251 -17.68 18.17 -0.06
N GLU A 252 -17.39 19.46 -0.23
CA GLU A 252 -17.29 20.11 -1.55
C GLU A 252 -16.14 19.63 -2.42
N VAL A 253 -15.12 19.09 -1.76
CA VAL A 253 -13.91 18.59 -2.40
C VAL A 253 -14.11 17.14 -2.85
N MET A 254 -15.28 16.54 -2.53
CA MET A 254 -15.56 15.12 -2.62
C MET A 254 -16.92 14.82 -3.22
N ASN A 255 -16.93 14.33 -4.47
CA ASN A 255 -18.07 13.55 -4.95
C ASN A 255 -18.02 12.14 -4.30
N TYR A 256 -18.63 12.02 -3.12
CA TYR A 256 -18.65 10.76 -2.34
C TYR A 256 -19.22 9.60 -3.15
N ASN A 257 -20.26 9.86 -3.94
CA ASN A 257 -20.91 8.83 -4.73
C ASN A 257 -19.97 8.28 -5.81
N GLU A 258 -19.29 9.16 -6.55
CA GLU A 258 -18.28 8.74 -7.52
C GLU A 258 -17.13 7.99 -6.87
N LEU A 259 -16.66 8.43 -5.70
CA LEU A 259 -15.55 7.78 -5.00
C LEU A 259 -15.93 6.40 -4.44
N GLN A 260 -17.16 6.23 -3.94
CA GLN A 260 -17.66 4.92 -3.50
C GLN A 260 -17.86 3.97 -4.68
N GLU A 261 -18.38 4.46 -5.80
CA GLU A 261 -18.53 3.67 -7.01
C GLU A 261 -17.17 3.21 -7.54
N GLN A 262 -16.21 4.13 -7.62
CA GLN A 262 -14.83 3.84 -8.00
C GLN A 262 -14.17 2.82 -7.06
N LYS A 263 -14.36 2.97 -5.74
CA LYS A 263 -13.88 2.02 -4.74
C LYS A 263 -14.50 0.63 -4.94
N SER A 264 -15.81 0.56 -5.18
CA SER A 264 -16.52 -0.70 -5.44
C SER A 264 -16.02 -1.39 -6.71
N LYS A 265 -15.83 -0.64 -7.80
CA LYS A 265 -15.24 -1.14 -9.05
C LYS A 265 -13.83 -1.70 -8.81
N ALA A 266 -13.00 -0.98 -8.05
CA ALA A 266 -11.68 -1.45 -7.68
C ALA A 266 -11.74 -2.77 -6.87
N HIS A 267 -12.64 -2.88 -5.89
CA HIS A 267 -12.80 -4.13 -5.14
C HIS A 267 -13.17 -5.30 -6.04
N LYS A 268 -14.12 -5.12 -6.96
CA LYS A 268 -14.52 -6.14 -7.93
C LYS A 268 -13.36 -6.54 -8.84
N PHE A 269 -12.58 -5.57 -9.31
CA PHE A 269 -11.43 -5.81 -10.18
C PHE A 269 -10.35 -6.65 -9.48
N TYR A 270 -9.93 -6.25 -8.28
CA TYR A 270 -8.92 -7.01 -7.52
C TYR A 270 -9.44 -8.38 -7.08
N ALA A 271 -10.72 -8.51 -6.73
CA ALA A 271 -11.34 -9.80 -6.47
C ALA A 271 -11.25 -10.73 -7.68
N LYS A 272 -11.59 -10.23 -8.87
CA LYS A 272 -11.52 -11.00 -10.12
C LYS A 272 -10.10 -11.50 -10.40
N ILE A 273 -9.09 -10.63 -10.23
CA ILE A 273 -7.68 -11.01 -10.39
C ILE A 273 -7.28 -12.07 -9.37
N PHE A 274 -7.66 -11.90 -8.11
CA PHE A 274 -7.36 -12.85 -7.04
C PHE A 274 -7.94 -14.24 -7.36
N PHE A 275 -9.24 -14.33 -7.66
CA PHE A 275 -9.87 -15.62 -7.99
C PHE A 275 -9.31 -16.24 -9.27
N LEU A 276 -9.00 -15.43 -10.29
CA LEU A 276 -8.34 -15.93 -11.51
C LEU A 276 -6.97 -16.51 -11.20
N SER A 277 -6.21 -15.86 -10.31
CA SER A 277 -4.89 -16.30 -9.90
C SER A 277 -4.93 -17.61 -9.09
N VAL A 278 -5.91 -17.76 -8.19
CA VAL A 278 -6.16 -19.02 -7.47
C VAL A 278 -6.58 -20.13 -8.42
N LEU A 279 -7.48 -19.83 -9.37
CA LEU A 279 -7.93 -20.78 -10.38
C LEU A 279 -6.77 -21.28 -11.25
N LEU A 280 -5.88 -20.38 -11.67
CA LEU A 280 -4.68 -20.72 -12.44
C LEU A 280 -3.79 -21.71 -11.67
N ILE A 281 -3.53 -21.42 -10.38
CA ILE A 281 -2.71 -22.28 -9.52
C ILE A 281 -3.32 -23.68 -9.35
N LEU A 282 -4.64 -23.79 -9.30
CA LEU A 282 -5.32 -25.07 -9.16
C LEU A 282 -5.38 -25.87 -10.47
N ILE A 283 -5.55 -25.19 -11.60
CA ILE A 283 -5.64 -25.82 -12.93
C ILE A 283 -4.27 -26.28 -13.44
N LEU A 284 -3.20 -25.51 -13.19
CA LEU A 284 -1.86 -25.78 -13.71
C LEU A 284 -1.32 -27.20 -13.40
N PRO A 285 -1.39 -27.73 -12.17
CA PRO A 285 -0.99 -29.12 -11.90
C PRO A 285 -1.88 -30.14 -12.60
N LEU A 286 -3.17 -29.83 -12.81
CA LEU A 286 -4.12 -30.68 -13.52
C LEU A 286 -3.77 -30.80 -15.02
N ILE A 287 -3.41 -29.67 -15.64
CA ILE A 287 -2.93 -29.63 -17.04
C ILE A 287 -1.62 -30.42 -17.17
N ILE A 288 -0.65 -30.20 -16.27
CA ILE A 288 0.62 -30.93 -16.27
C ILE A 288 0.35 -32.44 -16.13
N TYR A 289 -0.54 -32.84 -15.23
CA TYR A 289 -0.91 -34.24 -15.04
C TYR A 289 -1.53 -34.86 -16.30
N ILE A 290 -2.45 -34.16 -16.98
CA ILE A 290 -3.06 -34.63 -18.23
C ILE A 290 -2.01 -34.78 -19.34
N ILE A 291 -1.09 -33.81 -19.48
CA ILE A 291 -0.01 -33.87 -20.46
C ILE A 291 0.90 -35.06 -20.16
N LEU A 292 1.38 -35.22 -18.93
CA LEU A 292 2.22 -36.35 -18.55
C LEU A 292 1.54 -37.69 -18.80
N LYS A 293 0.25 -37.82 -18.45
CA LYS A 293 -0.53 -39.03 -18.71
C LYS A 293 -0.70 -39.29 -20.21
N LYS A 294 -0.94 -38.27 -21.03
CA LYS A 294 -1.17 -38.44 -22.47
C LYS A 294 0.12 -38.72 -23.24
N THR A 295 1.24 -38.14 -22.83
CA THR A 295 2.52 -38.22 -23.55
C THR A 295 3.41 -39.37 -23.05
N VAL A 296 3.38 -39.70 -21.75
CA VAL A 296 4.27 -40.72 -21.16
C VAL A 296 3.60 -42.10 -21.01
N TRP A 297 2.28 -42.17 -20.78
CA TRP A 297 1.59 -43.47 -20.63
C TRP A 297 1.01 -44.06 -21.93
N LYS A 298 1.09 -43.36 -23.07
CA LYS A 298 0.85 -43.98 -24.40
C LYS A 298 2.13 -44.45 -25.09
N GLY A 299 3.30 -44.13 -24.53
CA GLY A 299 4.62 -44.54 -25.04
C GLY A 299 5.21 -45.77 -24.33
N LYS A 300 4.41 -46.46 -23.50
CA LYS A 300 4.69 -47.80 -22.97
C LYS A 300 3.59 -48.74 -23.44
#